data_AF-A0A7S9QD41-F1
#
_entry.id   AF-A0A7S9QD41-F1
#
_cell.length_a   1.000
_cell.length_b   1.000
_cell.length_c   1.000
_cell.angle_alpha   90.00
_cell.angle_beta   90.00
_cell.angle_gamma   90.00
#
_symmetry.space_group_name_H-M   'P 1'
#
loop_
_entity.id
_entity.type
_entity.pdbx_description
1 polymer ?
#
loop_
_entity_poly.entity_id
_entity_poly.type
_entity_poly.pdbx_seq_one_letter_code
_entity_poly.pdbx_strand_id
1 'polypeptide(L)'
;MTIFELLGGILLGFGAFAAMFWALWQAFVTNGLRRWLHAGAGLGTLAGMATISLVSPILALIAGAVTVACALALTFVTPGWTRLLPLALALFGTALVLGLPF
;
A
#
# COMPACT_ATOMS: atom_id res chain seq x y z
N MET A 1 -12.20 -8.23 19.09
CA MET A 1 -11.85 -6.94 18.49
C MET A 1 -12.20 -5.82 19.45
N THR A 2 -11.24 -4.96 19.77
CA THR A 2 -11.48 -3.73 20.56
C THR A 2 -11.86 -2.56 19.65
N ILE A 3 -12.50 -1.52 20.20
CA ILE A 3 -12.88 -0.34 19.40
C ILE A 3 -11.68 0.37 18.77
N PHE A 4 -10.49 0.27 19.39
CA PHE A 4 -9.24 0.82 18.89
C PHE A 4 -8.69 0.06 17.68
N GLU A 5 -8.83 -1.27 17.64
CA GLU A 5 -8.46 -2.09 16.48
C GLU A 5 -9.33 -1.75 15.26
N LEU A 6 -10.64 -1.58 15.49
CA LEU A 6 -11.59 -1.16 14.46
C LEU A 6 -11.25 0.22 13.88
N LEU A 7 -10.99 1.20 14.75
CA LEU A 7 -10.55 2.53 14.33
C LEU A 7 -9.23 2.48 13.57
N GLY A 8 -8.27 1.67 14.02
CA GLY A 8 -6.99 1.46 13.35
C GLY A 8 -7.15 0.89 11.95
N GLY A 9 -7.98 -0.14 11.80
CA GLY A 9 -8.28 -0.75 10.50
C GLY A 9 -8.96 0.22 9.53
N ILE A 10 -9.94 1.00 10.00
CA ILE A 10 -10.62 2.02 9.19
C ILE A 10 -9.64 3.09 8.72
N LEU A 11 -8.83 3.65 9.63
CA LEU A 11 -7.86 4.69 9.29
C LEU A 11 -6.81 4.19 8.30
N LEU A 12 -6.31 2.96 8.51
CA LEU A 12 -5.34 2.33 7.63
C LEU A 12 -5.96 2.04 6.25
N GLY A 13 -7.20 1.56 6.20
CA GLY A 13 -7.94 1.32 4.96
C GLY A 13 -8.17 2.61 4.16
N PHE A 14 -8.67 3.67 4.79
CA PHE A 14 -8.85 4.97 4.14
C PHE A 14 -7.53 5.56 3.64
N GLY A 15 -6.48 5.48 4.45
CA GLY A 15 -5.14 5.92 4.07
C GLY A 15 -4.59 5.14 2.88
N ALA A 16 -4.73 3.81 2.89
CA ALA A 16 -4.30 2.95 1.79
C ALA A 16 -5.05 3.24 0.50
N PHE A 17 -6.38 3.42 0.54
CA PHE A 17 -7.18 3.78 -0.63
C PHE A 17 -6.78 5.13 -1.23
N ALA A 18 -6.67 6.17 -0.39
CA ALA A 18 -6.26 7.49 -0.85
C ALA A 18 -4.85 7.46 -1.49
N ALA A 19 -3.91 6.78 -0.83
CA ALA A 19 -2.55 6.64 -1.32
C ALA A 19 -2.46 5.78 -2.59
N MET A 20 -3.33 4.77 -2.74
CA MET A 20 -3.42 3.93 -3.94
C MET A 20 -3.88 4.74 -5.15
N PHE A 21 -4.96 5.53 -5.03
CA PHE A 21 -5.41 6.39 -6.13
C PHE A 21 -4.34 7.41 -6.52
N TRP A 22 -3.67 8.00 -5.54
CA TRP A 22 -2.54 8.89 -5.80
C TRP A 22 -1.39 8.17 -6.52
N ALA A 23 -1.01 6.96 -6.08
CA ALA A 23 0.04 6.17 -6.72
C ALA A 23 -0.34 5.80 -8.16
N LEU A 24 -1.57 5.37 -8.41
CA LEU A 24 -2.05 5.08 -9.76
C LEU A 24 -2.02 6.33 -10.65
N TRP A 25 -2.47 7.49 -10.15
CA TRP A 25 -2.36 8.75 -10.87
C TRP A 25 -0.90 9.10 -11.22
N GLN A 26 0.01 8.99 -10.26
CA GLN A 26 1.44 9.24 -10.48
C GLN A 26 2.06 8.25 -11.49
N ALA A 27 1.54 7.03 -11.60
CA ALA A 27 1.99 6.07 -12.62
C ALA A 27 1.66 6.51 -14.05
N PHE A 28 0.73 7.44 -14.25
CA PHE A 28 0.45 8.03 -15.56
C PHE A 28 1.20 9.34 -15.81
N VAL A 29 1.47 10.11 -14.75
CA VAL A 29 2.08 11.45 -14.87
C VAL A 29 3.61 11.41 -14.79
N THR A 30 4.18 10.44 -14.09
CA THR A 30 5.65 10.32 -13.93
C THR A 30 6.27 9.40 -14.99
N ASN A 31 7.58 9.52 -15.17
CA ASN A 31 8.35 8.75 -16.14
C ASN A 31 9.50 7.97 -15.47
N GLY A 32 10.05 6.99 -16.21
CA GLY A 32 11.20 6.21 -15.78
C GLY A 32 10.89 5.28 -14.60
N LEU A 33 11.88 5.07 -13.72
CA LEU A 33 11.77 4.14 -12.60
C LEU A 33 10.62 4.50 -11.64
N ARG A 34 10.36 5.79 -11.41
CA ARG A 34 9.31 6.26 -10.50
C ARG A 34 7.92 5.80 -10.95
N ARG A 35 7.67 5.80 -12.26
CA ARG A 35 6.41 5.30 -12.85
C ARG A 35 6.15 3.85 -12.46
N TRP A 36 7.16 2.99 -12.59
CA TRP A 36 7.06 1.57 -12.27
C TRP A 36 6.89 1.33 -10.77
N LEU A 37 7.57 2.11 -9.94
CA LEU A 37 7.38 2.06 -8.49
C LEU A 37 5.96 2.47 -8.08
N HIS A 38 5.42 3.53 -8.68
CA HIS A 38 4.04 3.97 -8.46
C HIS A 38 3.02 2.93 -8.95
N ALA A 39 3.23 2.36 -10.14
CA ALA A 39 2.40 1.29 -10.67
C ALA A 39 2.44 0.04 -9.77
N GLY A 40 3.62 -0.38 -9.35
CA GLY A 40 3.81 -1.53 -8.46
C GLY A 40 3.16 -1.32 -7.09
N ALA A 41 3.31 -0.13 -6.50
CA ALA A 41 2.65 0.19 -5.23
C ALA A 41 1.12 0.21 -5.38
N GLY A 42 0.58 0.81 -6.44
CA GLY A 42 -0.86 0.87 -6.70
C GLY A 42 -1.48 -0.51 -6.99
N LEU A 43 -0.88 -1.26 -7.93
CA LEU A 43 -1.33 -2.60 -8.29
C LEU A 43 -1.13 -3.61 -7.16
N GLY A 44 -0.02 -3.52 -6.42
CA GLY A 44 0.24 -4.34 -5.24
C GLY A 44 -0.79 -4.10 -4.13
N THR A 45 -1.19 -2.84 -3.93
CA THR A 45 -2.25 -2.49 -2.97
C THR A 45 -3.61 -3.06 -3.40
N LEU A 46 -3.99 -2.90 -4.67
CA LEU A 46 -5.20 -3.51 -5.23
C LEU A 46 -5.19 -5.03 -5.09
N ALA A 47 -4.07 -5.68 -5.43
CA ALA A 47 -3.90 -7.11 -5.28
C ALA A 47 -4.06 -7.50 -3.81
N GLY A 48 -3.42 -6.79 -2.88
CA GLY A 48 -3.52 -7.01 -1.44
C GLY A 48 -4.96 -6.92 -0.94
N MET A 49 -5.73 -5.92 -1.39
CA MET A 49 -7.16 -5.84 -1.06
C MET A 49 -7.97 -7.03 -1.63
N ALA A 50 -7.63 -7.50 -2.84
CA ALA A 50 -8.25 -8.69 -3.41
C ALA A 50 -7.88 -9.96 -2.63
N THR A 51 -6.66 -10.06 -2.09
CA THR A 51 -6.23 -11.24 -1.31
C THR A 51 -6.96 -11.34 0.02
N ILE A 52 -7.33 -10.21 0.62
CA ILE A 52 -8.20 -10.15 1.82
C ILE A 52 -9.54 -10.82 1.51
N SER A 53 -10.13 -10.49 0.36
CA SER A 53 -11.42 -11.07 -0.08
C SER A 53 -11.32 -12.56 -0.41
N LEU A 54 -10.15 -13.01 -0.89
CA LEU A 54 -9.88 -14.41 -1.24
C LEU A 54 -9.39 -15.25 -0.06
N VAL A 55 -9.15 -14.65 1.11
CA VAL A 55 -8.64 -15.31 2.33
C VAL A 55 -7.38 -16.15 2.04
N SER A 56 -6.51 -15.66 1.15
CA SER A 56 -5.29 -16.38 0.73
C SER A 56 -4.04 -15.73 1.35
N PRO A 57 -3.42 -16.36 2.38
CA PRO A 57 -2.28 -15.76 3.07
C PRO A 57 -1.02 -15.69 2.20
N ILE A 58 -0.83 -16.64 1.28
CA ILE A 58 0.31 -16.65 0.36
C ILE A 58 0.25 -15.47 -0.60
N LEU A 59 -0.93 -15.23 -1.18
CA LEU A 59 -1.12 -14.10 -2.10
C LEU A 59 -0.97 -12.78 -1.33
N ALA A 60 -1.49 -12.70 -0.10
CA ALA A 60 -1.36 -11.51 0.75
C ALA A 60 0.11 -11.18 1.04
N LEU A 61 0.94 -12.19 1.30
CA LEU A 61 2.38 -12.02 1.51
C LEU A 61 3.06 -11.47 0.26
N ILE A 62 2.78 -12.03 -0.93
CA ILE A 62 3.37 -11.59 -2.19
C ILE A 62 2.95 -10.15 -2.50
N ALA A 63 1.64 -9.86 -2.43
CA ALA A 63 1.11 -8.53 -2.70
C ALA A 63 1.63 -7.50 -1.68
N GLY A 64 1.68 -7.87 -0.40
CA GLY A 64 2.24 -7.06 0.66
C GLY A 64 3.73 -6.76 0.44
N ALA A 65 4.55 -7.77 0.13
CA ALA A 65 5.98 -7.59 -0.12
C ALA A 65 6.26 -6.66 -1.31
N VAL A 66 5.52 -6.83 -2.41
CA VAL A 66 5.60 -5.93 -3.57
C VAL A 66 5.23 -4.50 -3.17
N THR A 67 4.12 -4.34 -2.43
CA THR A 67 3.66 -3.03 -1.97
C THR A 67 4.69 -2.36 -1.07
N VAL A 68 5.25 -3.06 -0.09
CA VAL A 68 6.29 -2.54 0.82
C VAL A 68 7.54 -2.13 0.04
N ALA A 69 8.05 -2.98 -0.85
CA ALA A 69 9.26 -2.70 -1.61
C ALA A 69 9.11 -1.44 -2.47
N CYS A 70 8.00 -1.34 -3.22
CA CYS A 70 7.73 -0.18 -4.05
C CYS A 70 7.47 1.09 -3.22
N ALA A 71 6.69 0.97 -2.16
CA ALA A 71 6.32 2.09 -1.29
C ALA A 71 7.53 2.67 -0.54
N LEU A 72 8.39 1.82 0.03
CA LEU A 72 9.63 2.27 0.68
C LEU A 72 10.54 2.96 -0.33
N ALA A 73 10.76 2.37 -1.51
CA ALA A 73 11.54 3.02 -2.55
C ALA A 73 10.97 4.41 -2.91
N LEU A 74 9.65 4.56 -3.00
CA LEU A 74 9.02 5.85 -3.22
C LEU A 74 9.24 6.83 -2.07
N THR A 75 9.17 6.40 -0.80
CA THR A 75 9.38 7.32 0.35
C THR A 75 10.74 8.02 0.32
N PHE A 76 11.79 7.38 -0.21
CA PHE A 76 13.10 8.00 -0.36
C PHE A 76 13.16 9.01 -1.51
N VAL A 77 12.41 8.79 -2.59
CA VAL A 77 12.51 9.59 -3.81
C VAL A 77 11.46 10.71 -3.87
N THR A 78 10.30 10.59 -3.21
CA THR A 78 9.26 11.63 -3.18
C THR A 78 9.66 12.74 -2.18
N PRO A 79 9.55 14.04 -2.47
CA PRO A 79 9.92 15.09 -1.51
C PRO A 79 8.77 15.58 -0.61
N GLY A 80 9.11 15.98 0.62
CA GLY A 80 8.19 16.69 1.53
C GLY A 80 7.01 15.85 2.05
N TRP A 81 5.87 16.51 2.30
CA TRP A 81 4.67 15.90 2.88
C TRP A 81 4.02 14.84 1.99
N THR A 82 4.32 14.83 0.69
CA THR A 82 3.83 13.78 -0.22
C THR A 82 4.43 12.40 0.09
N ARG A 83 5.49 12.32 0.92
CA ARG A 83 6.04 11.05 1.44
C ARG A 83 5.06 10.28 2.33
N LEU A 84 4.08 10.95 2.93
CA LEU A 84 3.11 10.30 3.81
C LEU A 84 2.26 9.26 3.08
N LEU A 85 1.97 9.49 1.80
CA LEU A 85 1.18 8.57 0.97
C LEU A 85 1.89 7.25 0.71
N PRO A 86 3.13 7.21 0.18
CA PRO A 86 3.87 5.97 0.08
C PRO A 86 4.16 5.36 1.45
N LEU A 87 4.30 6.15 2.53
CA LEU A 87 4.45 5.58 3.88
C LEU A 87 3.18 4.85 4.34
N ALA A 88 1.99 5.38 4.03
CA ALA A 88 0.72 4.70 4.28
C ALA A 88 0.60 3.37 3.51
N LEU A 89 1.06 3.33 2.25
CA LEU A 89 1.12 2.09 1.48
C LEU A 89 2.13 1.09 2.05
N ALA A 90 3.27 1.57 2.56
CA ALA A 90 4.24 0.71 3.23
C ALA A 90 3.63 0.10 4.50
N LEU A 91 2.91 0.88 5.31
CA LEU A 91 2.21 0.39 6.50
C LEU A 91 1.16 -0.66 6.14
N PHE A 92 0.34 -0.41 5.11
CA PHE A 92 -0.64 -1.38 4.61
C PHE A 92 0.03 -2.68 4.13
N GLY A 93 1.09 -2.56 3.32
CA GLY A 93 1.85 -3.72 2.86
C GLY A 93 2.48 -4.51 4.01
N THR A 94 3.01 -3.83 5.04
CA THR A 94 3.53 -4.52 6.24
C THR A 94 2.43 -5.21 7.02
N ALA A 95 1.24 -4.63 7.12
CA ALA A 95 0.09 -5.26 7.78
C ALA A 95 -0.33 -6.53 7.05
N LEU A 96 -0.32 -6.54 5.71
CA LEU A 96 -0.57 -7.73 4.89
C LEU A 96 0.50 -8.81 5.11
N VAL A 97 1.78 -8.44 5.10
CA VAL A 97 2.89 -9.40 5.30
C VAL A 97 2.85 -10.03 6.69
N LEU A 98 2.50 -9.25 7.71
CA LEU A 98 2.37 -9.72 9.08
C LEU A 98 1.07 -10.50 9.32
N GLY A 99 0.16 -10.56 8.34
CA GLY A 99 -1.15 -11.21 8.49
C GLY A 99 -1.98 -10.57 9.60
N LEU A 100 -1.85 -9.25 9.81
CA LEU A 100 -2.61 -8.56 10.84
C LEU A 100 -4.11 -8.72 10.59
N PRO A 101 -4.93 -8.90 11.64
CA PRO A 101 -6.38 -8.93 11.49
C PRO A 101 -6.86 -7.52 11.15
N PHE A 102 -7.20 -7.31 9.87
CA PHE A 102 -7.90 -6.13 9.36
C PHE A 102 -9.41 -6.37 9.36
#